data_AF-A0A7C4RQC0-F1
#
_entry.id   AF-A0A7C4RQC0-F1
#
_cell.length_a   1.000
_cell.length_b   1.000
_cell.length_c   1.000
_cell.angle_alpha   90.00
_cell.angle_beta   90.00
_cell.angle_gamma   90.00
#
_symmetry.space_group_name_H-M   'P 1'
#
loop_
_entity.id
_entity.type
_entity.pdbx_description
1 polymer ?
#
loop_
_entity_poly.entity_id
_entity_poly.type
_entity_poly.pdbx_seq_one_letter_code
_entity_poly.pdbx_strand_id
1 'polypeptide(L)'
;MRYKKKMLSSKKVSRKKSGNKSSIKKLKINNNKKNINVSAINNTRIKNNVSIISVFKFKVVRIILLLFLVLVIGSMLTIFIYNKYNILKYQEIDMSVRVQNGSSSFNTSTEALNFARIYPGGEVVKRIEIYSFKKSFVRIKAEGSIANFISVSENNFIMSENEYKQIEINLVVPADALEGHYDGKLKIYFLRR
;
A
#
# COMPACT_ATOMS: atom_id res chain seq x y z
N MET A 1 -35.79 -24.40 0.06
CA MET A 1 -35.46 -23.65 1.29
C MET A 1 -35.79 -22.16 1.05
N ARG A 2 -36.86 -21.65 1.66
CA ARG A 2 -37.36 -20.26 1.50
C ARG A 2 -36.70 -19.35 2.55
N TYR A 3 -36.04 -18.27 2.14
CA TYR A 3 -35.63 -17.22 3.08
C TYR A 3 -36.31 -15.88 2.79
N LYS A 4 -36.91 -15.38 3.88
CA LYS A 4 -37.79 -14.21 4.00
C LYS A 4 -37.04 -12.89 3.76
N LYS A 5 -37.63 -12.06 2.91
CA LYS A 5 -37.29 -10.65 2.67
C LYS A 5 -37.80 -9.80 3.85
N LYS A 6 -36.90 -9.18 4.63
CA LYS A 6 -37.24 -8.32 5.77
C LYS A 6 -37.10 -6.85 5.34
N MET A 7 -38.25 -6.19 5.12
CA MET A 7 -38.33 -4.74 4.93
C MET A 7 -38.33 -4.03 6.29
N LEU A 8 -37.51 -3.00 6.45
CA LEU A 8 -37.58 -2.00 7.51
C LEU A 8 -37.42 -0.63 6.84
N SER A 9 -38.52 0.09 6.62
CA SER A 9 -39.15 1.05 7.54
C SER A 9 -38.36 2.36 7.64
N SER A 10 -38.81 3.35 6.86
CA SER A 10 -38.27 4.71 6.79
C SER A 10 -38.85 5.59 7.89
N LYS A 11 -37.99 6.10 8.78
CA LYS A 11 -38.37 7.00 9.87
C LYS A 11 -38.21 8.45 9.42
N LYS A 12 -39.31 9.09 9.04
CA LYS A 12 -39.41 10.55 8.81
C LYS A 12 -39.22 11.29 10.14
N VAL A 13 -38.23 12.18 10.22
CA VAL A 13 -38.04 13.09 11.35
C VAL A 13 -38.59 14.47 11.00
N SER A 14 -39.48 14.92 11.88
CA SER A 14 -40.30 16.13 11.84
C SER A 14 -39.46 17.40 12.09
N ARG A 15 -39.73 18.44 11.28
CA ARG A 15 -39.22 19.81 11.42
C ARG A 15 -39.95 20.52 12.56
N LYS A 16 -39.23 20.95 13.60
CA LYS A 16 -39.74 21.88 14.63
C LYS A 16 -39.29 23.31 14.30
N LYS A 17 -40.21 24.13 13.76
CA LYS A 17 -40.08 25.59 13.68
C LYS A 17 -40.29 26.16 15.09
N SER A 18 -39.24 26.71 15.68
CA SER A 18 -39.32 27.52 16.90
C SER A 18 -39.29 29.00 16.48
N GLY A 19 -40.45 29.65 16.55
CA GLY A 19 -40.57 31.08 16.43
C GLY A 19 -40.15 31.75 17.73
N ASN A 20 -39.16 32.64 17.66
CA ASN A 20 -38.79 33.47 18.79
C ASN A 20 -39.42 34.85 18.65
N LYS A 21 -40.27 35.18 19.63
CA LYS A 21 -41.07 36.41 19.69
C LYS A 21 -40.19 37.61 20.05
N SER A 22 -40.59 38.73 19.46
CA SER A 22 -40.11 40.09 19.71
C SER A 22 -40.08 40.48 21.18
N SER A 23 -39.08 41.26 21.55
CA SER A 23 -39.17 42.23 22.63
C SER A 23 -38.39 43.48 22.23
N ILE A 24 -39.08 44.38 21.52
CA ILE A 24 -38.57 45.70 21.14
C ILE A 24 -38.66 46.58 22.39
N LYS A 25 -37.54 46.70 23.10
CA LYS A 25 -37.35 47.62 24.21
C LYS A 25 -37.08 49.02 23.63
N LYS A 26 -38.06 49.93 23.71
CA LYS A 26 -37.90 51.33 23.32
C LYS A 26 -36.88 52.00 24.26
N LEU A 27 -35.66 52.17 23.77
CA LEU A 27 -34.61 52.96 24.39
C LEU A 27 -34.87 54.45 24.10
N LYS A 28 -35.05 55.24 25.17
CA LYS A 28 -35.00 56.70 25.14
C LYS A 28 -33.60 57.13 24.73
N ILE A 29 -33.46 57.67 23.53
CA ILE A 29 -32.22 58.28 23.04
C ILE A 29 -32.16 59.70 23.57
N ASN A 30 -31.24 59.92 24.49
CA ASN A 30 -30.93 61.24 25.03
C ASN A 30 -29.94 61.92 24.08
N ASN A 31 -30.42 62.93 23.33
CA ASN A 31 -29.65 63.66 22.33
C ASN A 31 -28.74 64.69 23.00
N ASN A 32 -27.64 64.24 23.59
CA ASN A 32 -26.55 65.14 23.98
C ASN A 32 -25.44 65.04 22.93
N LYS A 33 -25.44 65.99 21.98
CA LYS A 33 -24.46 66.12 20.89
C LYS A 33 -23.09 66.46 21.46
N LYS A 34 -22.33 65.43 21.86
CA LYS A 34 -20.87 65.53 21.93
C LYS A 34 -20.35 65.59 20.50
N ASN A 35 -19.62 66.66 20.16
CA ASN A 35 -18.78 66.73 18.97
C ASN A 35 -17.65 65.70 19.14
N ILE A 36 -17.95 64.46 18.78
CA ILE A 36 -16.98 63.37 18.77
C ILE A 36 -16.16 63.55 17.50
N ASN A 37 -14.85 63.74 17.67
CA ASN A 37 -13.87 63.77 16.58
C ASN A 37 -13.97 62.48 15.76
N VAL A 38 -14.69 62.56 14.63
CA VAL A 38 -15.06 61.42 13.77
C VAL A 38 -13.82 60.71 13.20
N SER A 39 -12.69 61.41 13.11
CA SER A 39 -11.41 60.87 12.63
C SER A 39 -10.81 59.78 13.52
N ALA A 40 -10.99 59.83 14.85
CA ALA A 40 -10.39 58.86 15.77
C ALA A 40 -11.14 57.51 15.82
N ILE A 41 -12.46 57.52 15.55
CA ILE A 41 -13.30 56.32 15.54
C ILE A 41 -13.07 55.47 14.29
N ASN A 42 -12.76 56.10 13.16
CA ASN A 42 -12.54 55.38 11.91
C ASN A 42 -11.23 54.59 11.93
N ASN A 43 -10.15 55.11 12.54
CA ASN A 43 -8.87 54.40 12.63
C ASN A 43 -8.90 53.17 13.55
N THR A 44 -9.69 53.19 14.62
CA THR A 44 -9.81 52.05 15.54
C THR A 44 -10.66 50.92 14.95
N ARG A 45 -11.69 51.24 14.14
CA ARG A 45 -12.46 50.22 13.39
C ARG A 45 -11.64 49.51 12.32
N ILE A 46 -10.76 50.23 11.62
CA ILE A 46 -9.93 49.64 10.55
C ILE A 46 -8.93 48.64 11.15
N LYS A 47 -8.30 48.97 12.28
CA LYS A 47 -7.30 48.11 12.95
C LYS A 47 -7.90 46.77 13.42
N ASN A 48 -9.13 46.78 13.92
CA ASN A 48 -9.80 45.57 14.40
C ASN A 48 -10.25 44.62 13.26
N ASN A 49 -10.57 45.15 12.08
CA ASN A 49 -10.95 44.32 10.95
C ASN A 49 -9.75 43.58 10.33
N VAL A 50 -8.55 44.18 10.35
CA VAL A 50 -7.34 43.55 9.81
C VAL A 50 -6.90 42.33 10.64
N SER A 51 -7.01 42.39 11.98
CA SER A 51 -6.64 41.26 12.85
C SER A 51 -7.56 40.05 12.74
N ILE A 52 -8.83 40.25 12.39
CA ILE A 52 -9.80 39.15 12.27
C ILE A 52 -9.54 38.33 10.99
N ILE A 53 -9.14 39.01 9.90
CA ILE A 53 -8.89 38.37 8.60
C ILE A 53 -7.65 37.46 8.67
N SER A 54 -6.58 37.86 9.37
CA SER A 54 -5.37 37.05 9.50
C SER A 54 -5.61 35.77 10.29
N VAL A 55 -6.33 35.85 11.42
CA VAL A 55 -6.67 34.68 12.24
C VAL A 55 -7.56 33.69 11.49
N PHE A 56 -8.48 34.18 10.66
CA PHE A 56 -9.33 33.32 9.83
C PHE A 56 -8.52 32.56 8.76
N LYS A 57 -7.56 33.24 8.11
CA LYS A 57 -6.66 32.63 7.12
C LYS A 57 -5.86 31.46 7.72
N PHE A 58 -5.31 31.61 8.93
CA PHE A 58 -4.57 30.51 9.59
C PHE A 58 -5.43 29.28 9.86
N LYS A 59 -6.69 29.45 10.29
CA LYS A 59 -7.61 28.33 10.51
C LYS A 59 -7.95 27.60 9.22
N VAL A 60 -8.21 28.35 8.15
CA VAL A 60 -8.53 27.77 6.84
C VAL A 60 -7.32 27.02 6.27
N VAL A 61 -6.12 27.59 6.33
CA VAL A 61 -4.89 26.91 5.86
C VAL A 61 -4.64 25.60 6.62
N ARG A 62 -4.82 25.60 7.95
CA ARG A 62 -4.67 24.37 8.76
C ARG A 62 -5.68 23.29 8.37
N ILE A 63 -6.93 23.67 8.08
CA ILE A 63 -7.96 22.72 7.63
C ILE A 63 -7.62 22.16 6.25
N ILE A 64 -7.16 22.98 5.31
CA ILE A 64 -6.74 22.54 3.98
C ILE A 64 -5.56 21.56 4.08
N LEU A 65 -4.58 21.85 4.94
CA LEU A 65 -3.42 20.98 5.14
C LEU A 65 -3.83 19.62 5.73
N LEU A 66 -4.75 19.60 6.70
CA LEU A 66 -5.31 18.36 7.24
C LEU A 66 -6.07 17.55 6.18
N LEU A 67 -6.87 18.21 5.33
CA LEU A 67 -7.57 17.55 4.23
C LEU A 67 -6.59 16.94 3.23
N PHE A 68 -5.53 17.67 2.88
CA PHE A 68 -4.49 17.18 1.99
C PHE A 68 -3.77 15.96 2.58
N LEU A 69 -3.43 16.00 3.88
CA LEU A 69 -2.81 14.89 4.58
C LEU A 69 -3.69 13.63 4.55
N VAL A 70 -4.99 13.77 4.82
CA VAL A 70 -5.95 12.65 4.78
C VAL A 70 -6.04 12.07 3.37
N LEU A 71 -5.98 12.89 2.33
CA LEU A 71 -5.99 12.44 0.94
C LEU A 71 -4.74 11.63 0.60
N VAL A 72 -3.56 12.11 1.00
CA VAL A 72 -2.28 11.40 0.77
C VAL A 72 -2.28 10.05 1.49
N ILE A 73 -2.66 10.02 2.77
CA ILE A 73 -2.75 8.77 3.55
C ILE A 73 -3.77 7.82 2.92
N GLY A 74 -4.93 8.33 2.51
CA GLY A 74 -5.97 7.56 1.82
C GLY A 74 -5.44 6.91 0.53
N SER A 75 -4.75 7.69 -0.31
CA SER A 75 -4.16 7.16 -1.55
C SER A 75 -3.11 6.09 -1.29
N MET A 76 -2.24 6.26 -0.29
CA MET A 76 -1.24 5.25 0.06
C MET A 76 -1.89 3.96 0.54
N LEU A 77 -2.94 4.07 1.36
CA LEU A 77 -3.68 2.91 1.85
C LEU A 77 -4.37 2.16 0.70
N THR A 78 -4.99 2.87 -0.25
CA THR A 78 -5.62 2.26 -1.42
C THR A 78 -4.61 1.49 -2.27
N ILE A 79 -3.42 2.07 -2.53
CA ILE A 79 -2.35 1.40 -3.29
C ILE A 79 -1.88 0.13 -2.56
N PHE A 80 -1.72 0.21 -1.23
CA PHE A 80 -1.27 -0.93 -0.43
C PHE A 80 -2.29 -2.09 -0.43
N ILE A 81 -3.57 -1.77 -0.28
CA ILE A 81 -4.67 -2.75 -0.34
C ILE A 81 -4.72 -3.39 -1.73
N TYR A 82 -4.66 -2.60 -2.80
CA TYR A 82 -4.71 -3.10 -4.17
C TYR A 82 -3.58 -4.09 -4.46
N ASN A 83 -2.36 -3.79 -4.02
CA ASN A 83 -1.21 -4.68 -4.18
C ASN A 83 -1.36 -6.01 -3.41
N LYS A 84 -1.94 -5.99 -2.21
CA LYS A 84 -2.17 -7.22 -1.43
C LYS A 84 -3.30 -8.09 -1.97
N TYR A 85 -4.41 -7.50 -2.41
CA TYR A 85 -5.59 -8.25 -2.89
C TYR A 85 -5.36 -8.97 -4.22
N ASN A 86 -4.31 -8.60 -4.95
CA ASN A 86 -3.98 -9.25 -6.21
C ASN A 86 -3.23 -10.58 -6.03
N ILE A 87 -2.80 -10.99 -4.83
CA ILE A 87 -2.08 -12.26 -4.64
C ILE A 87 -3.08 -13.39 -4.36
N LEU A 88 -3.21 -14.34 -5.28
CA LEU A 88 -4.04 -15.55 -5.15
C LEU A 88 -3.36 -16.63 -4.32
N LYS A 89 -2.08 -16.86 -4.57
CA LYS A 89 -1.25 -17.86 -3.89
C LYS A 89 0.18 -17.34 -3.81
N TYR A 90 0.83 -17.66 -2.71
CA TYR A 90 2.22 -17.33 -2.46
C TYR A 90 2.95 -18.59 -1.99
N GLN A 91 4.09 -18.88 -2.59
CA GLN A 91 4.93 -20.01 -2.22
C GLN A 91 6.38 -19.53 -2.07
N GLU A 92 6.99 -19.91 -0.95
CA GLU A 92 8.42 -19.73 -0.70
C GLU A 92 9.09 -21.09 -0.73
N ILE A 93 10.25 -21.18 -1.38
CA ILE A 93 11.10 -22.37 -1.37
C ILE A 93 12.49 -21.92 -0.96
N ASP A 94 13.04 -22.52 0.09
CA ASP A 94 14.39 -22.21 0.55
C ASP A 94 15.41 -22.72 -0.48
N MET A 95 16.39 -21.87 -0.78
CA MET A 95 17.48 -22.14 -1.71
C MET A 95 18.82 -22.08 -0.98
N SER A 96 19.72 -22.99 -1.32
CA SER A 96 21.09 -22.93 -0.80
C SER A 96 22.09 -23.59 -1.74
N VAL A 97 23.32 -23.07 -1.72
CA VAL A 97 24.48 -23.65 -2.39
C VAL A 97 25.72 -23.42 -1.55
N ARG A 98 26.68 -24.34 -1.64
CA ARG A 98 28.02 -24.16 -1.09
C ARG A 98 29.01 -24.08 -2.26
N VAL A 99 29.62 -22.92 -2.44
CA VAL A 99 30.66 -22.70 -3.43
C VAL A 99 31.98 -23.15 -2.83
N GLN A 100 32.64 -24.11 -3.46
CA GLN A 100 33.91 -24.69 -2.98
C GLN A 100 34.72 -25.21 -4.17
N ASN A 101 36.03 -24.92 -4.20
CA ASN A 101 36.91 -25.46 -5.24
C ASN A 101 37.08 -26.98 -5.11
N GLY A 102 37.29 -27.65 -6.24
CA GLY A 102 37.51 -29.08 -6.32
C GLY A 102 36.31 -29.83 -6.92
N SER A 103 35.50 -30.48 -6.08
CA SER A 103 34.48 -31.45 -6.53
C SER A 103 33.04 -30.97 -6.29
N SER A 104 32.20 -31.10 -7.31
CA SER A 104 30.74 -30.97 -7.16
C SER A 104 30.14 -32.21 -6.49
N SER A 105 29.15 -32.01 -5.63
CA SER A 105 28.31 -33.08 -5.09
C SER A 105 26.85 -32.82 -5.43
N PHE A 106 26.05 -33.86 -5.63
CA PHE A 106 24.60 -33.70 -5.87
C PHE A 106 23.80 -33.97 -4.58
N ASN A 107 22.67 -33.28 -4.41
CA ASN A 107 21.70 -33.56 -3.36
C ASN A 107 20.40 -34.06 -4.01
N THR A 108 19.88 -35.20 -3.53
CA THR A 108 18.66 -35.85 -4.01
C THR A 108 17.39 -35.42 -3.28
N SER A 109 17.51 -34.59 -2.24
CA SER A 109 16.35 -34.07 -1.51
C SER A 109 15.49 -33.16 -2.38
N THR A 110 14.17 -33.35 -2.30
CA THR A 110 13.14 -32.63 -3.06
C THR A 110 12.45 -31.52 -2.24
N GLU A 111 12.68 -31.46 -0.93
CA GLU A 111 11.97 -30.53 -0.04
C GLU A 111 12.50 -29.09 -0.12
N ALA A 112 13.76 -28.91 -0.51
CA ALA A 112 14.41 -27.62 -0.68
C ALA A 112 15.21 -27.55 -1.99
N LEU A 113 15.38 -26.34 -2.53
CA LEU A 113 16.26 -26.07 -3.66
C LEU A 113 17.71 -25.98 -3.18
N ASN A 114 18.22 -27.12 -2.69
CA ASN A 114 19.61 -27.26 -2.28
C ASN A 114 20.45 -27.74 -3.47
N PHE A 115 21.29 -26.86 -4.01
CA PHE A 115 22.19 -27.12 -5.13
C PHE A 115 23.49 -27.80 -4.70
N ALA A 116 23.61 -28.20 -3.44
CA ALA A 116 24.72 -28.92 -2.85
C ALA A 116 26.05 -28.16 -3.00
N ARG A 117 27.14 -28.85 -3.36
CA ARG A 117 28.46 -28.23 -3.58
C ARG A 117 28.71 -28.05 -5.06
N ILE A 118 29.16 -26.86 -5.41
CA ILE A 118 29.52 -26.50 -6.78
C ILE A 118 30.81 -25.68 -6.77
N TYR A 119 31.63 -25.86 -7.80
CA TYR A 119 32.82 -25.04 -7.99
C TYR A 119 32.46 -23.69 -8.66
N PRO A 120 33.26 -22.63 -8.46
CA PRO A 120 33.09 -21.37 -9.20
C PRO A 120 33.10 -21.58 -10.72
N GLY A 121 32.15 -20.99 -11.45
CA GLY A 121 31.95 -21.23 -12.88
C GLY A 121 31.08 -22.45 -13.19
N GLY A 122 30.69 -23.24 -12.19
CA GLY A 122 29.81 -24.39 -12.37
C GLY A 122 28.34 -23.99 -12.60
N GLU A 123 27.62 -24.91 -13.24
CA GLU A 123 26.19 -24.78 -13.56
C GLU A 123 25.39 -25.99 -13.03
N VAL A 124 24.21 -25.74 -12.46
CA VAL A 124 23.26 -26.79 -12.05
C VAL A 124 21.84 -26.35 -12.38
N VAL A 125 21.11 -27.24 -13.06
CA VAL A 125 19.69 -27.04 -13.36
C VAL A 125 18.83 -27.93 -12.45
N LYS A 126 17.85 -27.32 -11.77
CA LYS A 126 16.78 -28.04 -11.07
C LYS A 126 15.43 -27.73 -11.71
N ARG A 127 14.50 -28.67 -11.61
CA ARG A 127 13.13 -28.52 -12.11
C ARG A 127 12.17 -28.47 -10.94
N ILE A 128 11.24 -27.53 -10.97
CA ILE A 128 10.10 -27.49 -10.06
C ILE A 128 8.81 -27.57 -10.87
N GLU A 129 7.80 -28.20 -10.30
CA GLU A 129 6.46 -28.18 -10.84
C GLU A 129 5.61 -27.18 -10.05
N ILE A 130 4.93 -26.30 -10.78
CA ILE A 130 3.98 -25.36 -10.20
C ILE A 130 2.58 -25.67 -10.73
N TYR A 131 1.59 -25.47 -9.87
CA TYR A 131 0.18 -25.71 -10.17
C TYR A 131 -0.66 -24.49 -9.83
N SER A 132 -1.55 -24.11 -10.76
CA SER A 132 -2.48 -23.00 -10.59
C SER A 132 -3.92 -23.48 -10.65
N PHE A 133 -4.64 -23.39 -9.52
CA PHE A 133 -6.06 -23.78 -9.43
C PHE A 133 -7.02 -22.80 -10.12
N LYS A 134 -6.55 -21.62 -10.53
CA LYS A 134 -7.29 -20.58 -11.26
C LYS A 134 -6.37 -19.93 -12.28
N LYS A 135 -6.94 -19.27 -13.29
CA LYS A 135 -6.15 -18.43 -14.20
C LYS A 135 -5.40 -17.36 -13.39
N SER A 136 -4.08 -17.33 -13.53
CA SER A 136 -3.22 -16.44 -12.74
C SER A 136 -2.03 -15.95 -13.53
N PHE A 137 -1.50 -14.80 -13.16
CA PHE A 137 -0.22 -14.29 -13.64
C PHE A 137 0.86 -14.66 -12.64
N VAL A 138 1.83 -15.46 -13.07
CA VAL A 138 2.90 -15.97 -12.21
C VAL A 138 4.14 -15.10 -12.32
N ARG A 139 4.68 -14.70 -11.17
CA ARG A 139 5.95 -14.01 -11.05
C ARG A 139 6.86 -14.76 -10.10
N ILE A 140 8.09 -15.02 -10.54
CA ILE A 140 9.12 -15.71 -9.76
C ILE A 140 10.23 -14.72 -9.43
N LYS A 141 10.66 -14.71 -8.18
CA LYS A 141 11.76 -13.87 -7.68
C LYS A 141 12.69 -14.68 -6.79
N ALA A 142 13.99 -14.55 -7.02
CA ALA A 142 15.01 -15.00 -6.08
C ALA A 142 15.39 -13.85 -5.14
N GLU A 143 15.60 -14.16 -3.87
CA GLU A 143 16.13 -13.25 -2.86
C GLU A 143 17.23 -13.93 -2.04
N GLY A 144 18.12 -13.15 -1.43
CA GLY A 144 19.24 -13.66 -0.63
C GLY A 144 20.59 -13.54 -1.35
N SER A 145 21.64 -14.07 -0.72
CA SER A 145 23.00 -14.04 -1.24
C SER A 145 23.17 -14.87 -2.51
N ILE A 146 22.35 -15.92 -2.69
CA ILE A 146 22.31 -16.78 -3.89
C ILE A 146 21.57 -16.15 -5.08
N ALA A 147 20.82 -15.05 -4.89
CA ALA A 147 19.86 -14.56 -5.87
C ALA A 147 20.49 -14.21 -7.24
N ASN A 148 21.71 -13.67 -7.23
CA ASN A 148 22.44 -13.30 -8.45
C ASN A 148 22.94 -14.51 -9.25
N PHE A 149 22.94 -15.70 -8.65
CA PHE A 149 23.36 -16.95 -9.32
C PHE A 149 22.18 -17.65 -9.99
N ILE A 150 20.95 -17.21 -9.70
CA ILE A 150 19.73 -17.91 -10.11
C ILE A 150 19.12 -17.24 -11.33
N SER A 151 18.82 -18.04 -12.33
CA SER A 151 17.93 -17.71 -13.45
C SER A 151 16.81 -18.74 -13.54
N VAL A 152 15.70 -18.36 -14.18
CA VAL A 152 14.53 -19.23 -14.37
C VAL A 152 14.16 -19.28 -15.84
N SER A 153 13.73 -20.45 -16.32
CA SER A 153 13.36 -20.64 -17.74
C SER A 153 12.22 -19.75 -18.18
N GLU A 154 11.30 -19.42 -17.27
CA GLU A 154 10.16 -18.55 -17.55
C GLU A 154 9.81 -17.71 -16.32
N ASN A 155 9.52 -16.43 -16.55
CA ASN A 155 9.08 -15.50 -15.51
C ASN A 155 8.03 -14.56 -16.08
N ASN A 156 7.11 -14.06 -15.25
CA ASN A 156 6.06 -13.11 -15.65
C ASN A 156 5.13 -13.67 -16.75
N PHE A 157 4.64 -14.90 -16.57
CA PHE A 157 3.78 -15.59 -17.53
C PHE A 157 2.37 -15.83 -16.97
N ILE A 158 1.45 -16.29 -17.81
CA ILE A 158 0.08 -16.60 -17.41
C ILE A 158 -0.08 -18.10 -17.37
N MET A 159 -0.62 -18.61 -16.26
CA MET A 159 -1.11 -19.98 -16.16
C MET A 159 -2.63 -20.00 -16.31
N SER A 160 -3.11 -20.99 -17.04
CA SER A 160 -4.52 -21.33 -17.15
C SER A 160 -5.03 -21.95 -15.86
N GLU A 161 -6.34 -22.04 -15.75
CA GLU A 161 -6.97 -22.74 -14.63
C GLU A 161 -6.69 -24.24 -14.71
N ASN A 162 -6.28 -24.82 -13.57
CA ASN A 162 -5.88 -26.21 -13.42
C ASN A 162 -4.65 -26.63 -14.25
N GLU A 163 -3.80 -25.68 -14.64
CA GLU A 163 -2.57 -25.95 -15.37
C GLU A 163 -1.44 -26.37 -14.42
N TYR A 164 -0.72 -27.43 -14.79
CA TYR A 164 0.60 -27.78 -14.25
C TYR A 164 1.66 -27.29 -15.22
N LYS A 165 2.71 -26.67 -14.68
CA LYS A 165 3.84 -26.18 -15.49
C LYS A 165 5.15 -26.50 -14.80
N GLN A 166 6.09 -27.01 -15.58
CA GLN A 166 7.45 -27.27 -15.11
C GLN A 166 8.31 -26.04 -15.40
N ILE A 167 9.01 -25.55 -14.37
CA ILE A 167 9.94 -24.42 -14.47
C ILE A 167 11.35 -24.92 -14.15
N GLU A 168 12.30 -24.56 -15.00
CA GLU A 168 13.71 -24.85 -14.77
C GLU A 168 14.33 -23.67 -14.03
N ILE A 169 15.06 -23.99 -12.96
CA ILE A 169 15.83 -23.05 -12.16
C ILE A 169 17.28 -23.39 -12.43
N ASN A 170 17.96 -22.46 -13.09
CA ASN A 170 19.36 -22.61 -13.43
C ASN A 170 20.21 -21.79 -12.46
N LEU A 171 21.08 -22.48 -11.73
CA LEU A 171 22.11 -21.88 -10.89
C LEU A 171 23.41 -21.84 -11.67
N VAL A 172 23.89 -20.63 -11.97
CA VAL A 172 25.21 -20.37 -12.56
C VAL A 172 26.04 -19.61 -11.54
N VAL A 173 27.09 -20.24 -11.03
CA VAL A 173 28.01 -19.58 -10.09
C VAL A 173 29.07 -18.85 -10.90
N PRO A 174 29.29 -17.54 -10.69
CA PRO A 174 30.37 -16.80 -11.35
C PRO A 174 31.74 -17.43 -11.11
N ALA A 175 32.64 -17.34 -12.10
CA ALA A 175 34.00 -17.90 -11.99
C ALA A 175 34.86 -17.20 -10.92
N ASP A 176 34.53 -15.95 -10.59
CA ASP A 176 35.15 -15.12 -9.56
C ASP A 176 34.43 -15.20 -8.20
N ALA A 177 33.40 -16.05 -8.07
CA ALA A 177 32.69 -16.22 -6.82
C ALA A 177 33.63 -16.76 -5.72
N LEU A 178 33.61 -16.13 -4.56
CA LEU A 178 34.35 -16.59 -3.40
C LEU A 178 33.78 -17.91 -2.88
N GLU A 179 34.63 -18.74 -2.30
CA GLU A 179 34.16 -19.91 -1.57
C GLU A 179 33.29 -19.47 -0.39
N GLY A 180 32.19 -20.17 -0.17
CA GLY A 180 31.24 -19.77 0.85
C GLY A 180 29.90 -20.49 0.77
N HIS A 181 29.04 -20.16 1.73
CA HIS A 181 27.65 -20.58 1.72
C HIS A 181 26.78 -19.43 1.23
N TYR A 182 25.98 -19.71 0.21
CA TYR A 182 25.03 -18.77 -0.34
C TYR A 182 23.63 -19.34 -0.16
N ASP A 183 22.76 -18.54 0.40
CA ASP A 183 21.42 -18.88 0.84
C ASP A 183 20.40 -17.86 0.34
N GLY A 184 19.14 -18.27 0.35
CA GLY A 184 18.08 -17.41 -0.12
C GLY A 184 16.74 -18.10 -0.23
N LYS A 185 15.80 -17.41 -0.88
CA LYS A 185 14.43 -17.88 -1.07
C LYS A 185 13.99 -17.67 -2.51
N LEU A 186 13.39 -18.68 -3.10
CA LEU A 186 12.62 -18.56 -4.33
C LEU A 186 11.17 -18.26 -3.97
N LYS A 187 10.70 -17.08 -4.36
CA LYS A 187 9.36 -16.60 -4.11
C LYS A 187 8.54 -16.66 -5.38
N ILE A 188 7.45 -17.42 -5.34
CA ILE A 188 6.53 -17.62 -6.46
C ILE A 188 5.20 -16.95 -6.09
N TYR A 189 4.85 -15.92 -6.85
CA TYR A 189 3.61 -15.16 -6.69
C TYR A 189 2.63 -15.54 -7.79
N PHE A 190 1.47 -16.02 -7.40
CA PHE A 190 0.33 -16.20 -8.31
C PHE A 190 -0.58 -15.00 -8.14
N LEU A 191 -0.66 -14.15 -9.15
CA LEU A 191 -1.44 -12.92 -9.13
C LEU A 191 -2.76 -13.09 -9.87
N ARG A 192 -3.82 -12.45 -9.37
CA ARG A 192 -5.10 -12.34 -10.06
C ARG A 192 -4.92 -11.42 -11.27
N ARG A 193 -5.32 -11.90 -12.45
CA ARG A 193 -5.41 -11.08 -13.66
C ARG A 193 -6.85 -10.70 -13.94
#